data_AF-A0A2P2GDS3-F1
#
_entry.id   AF-A0A2P2GDS3-F1
#
_cell.length_a   1.000
_cell.length_b   1.000
_cell.length_c   1.000
_cell.angle_alpha   90.00
_cell.angle_beta   90.00
_cell.angle_gamma   90.00
#
_symmetry.space_group_name_H-M   'P 1'
#
loop_
_entity.id
_entity.type
_entity.pdbx_description
1 polymer ?
#
loop_
_entity_poly.entity_id
_entity_poly.type
_entity_poly.pdbx_seq_one_letter_code
_entity_poly.pdbx_strand_id
1 'polypeptide(L)'
;MTVHQLPVEMVAFAGWLSELAGRLRPGGGWYGVFAARDPEGLRACFDGTELPPWDVVESLLQDLGEPPGAPRAVRGRVLHQAAAAVHDRAPGAADDLADLRRLREREARQAETRVLDLARTPGPELAWARDDLSRARARIAELTARLARVEERRTPAPAPAPTPAPARRRPRGARYAWLDYTDDAGDAGDLVDAPGAGRTATVAGPAPQAVPELPVAGAAPRGARFGGAAVAPPPAAPAPPAYPGQ
;
A
#
# COMPACT_ATOMS: atom_id res chain seq x y z
N MET A 1 23.65 -13.43 14.42
CA MET A 1 23.24 -12.30 13.58
C MET A 1 22.18 -12.81 12.63
N THR A 2 20.91 -12.44 12.81
CA THR A 2 19.84 -12.79 11.87
C THR A 2 19.92 -11.87 10.67
N VAL A 3 20.24 -12.44 9.50
CA VAL A 3 20.15 -11.73 8.23
C VAL A 3 18.66 -11.58 7.92
N HIS A 4 18.12 -10.38 8.07
CA HIS A 4 16.76 -10.09 7.63
C HIS A 4 16.75 -10.09 6.10
N GLN A 5 16.19 -11.14 5.50
CA GLN A 5 15.97 -11.19 4.06
C GLN A 5 14.76 -10.33 3.70
N LEU A 6 14.94 -9.41 2.75
CA LEU A 6 13.84 -8.59 2.24
C LEU A 6 12.85 -9.46 1.47
N PRO A 7 11.53 -9.20 1.58
CA PRO A 7 10.53 -9.86 0.74
C PRO A 7 10.84 -9.70 -0.75
N VAL A 8 10.52 -10.73 -1.55
CA VAL A 8 10.82 -10.74 -2.98
C VAL A 8 10.18 -9.56 -3.73
N GLU A 9 8.98 -9.14 -3.33
CA GLU A 9 8.28 -8.00 -3.90
C GLU A 9 9.01 -6.68 -3.62
N MET A 10 9.60 -6.53 -2.43
CA MET A 10 10.42 -5.37 -2.07
C MET A 10 11.70 -5.33 -2.90
N VAL A 11 12.38 -6.48 -3.05
CA VAL A 11 13.59 -6.59 -3.90
C VAL A 11 13.27 -6.25 -5.35
N ALA A 12 12.15 -6.78 -5.89
CA ALA A 12 11.74 -6.51 -7.26
C ALA A 12 11.41 -5.04 -7.51
N PHE A 13 10.69 -4.40 -6.59
CA PHE A 13 10.39 -2.97 -6.68
C PHE A 13 11.63 -2.10 -6.53
N ALA A 14 12.49 -2.40 -5.55
CA ALA A 14 13.74 -1.66 -5.31
C ALA A 14 14.72 -1.74 -6.48
N GLY A 15 14.83 -2.93 -7.10
CA GLY A 15 15.61 -3.12 -8.33
C GLY A 15 15.09 -2.27 -9.49
N TRP A 16 13.77 -2.30 -9.73
CA TRP A 16 13.13 -1.45 -10.75
C TRP A 16 13.31 0.05 -10.46
N LEU A 17 13.18 0.46 -9.21
CA LEU A 17 13.36 1.85 -8.79
C LEU A 17 14.80 2.31 -8.96
N SER A 18 15.78 1.44 -8.67
CA SER A 18 17.20 1.70 -8.89
C SER A 18 17.54 1.82 -10.37
N GLU A 19 16.96 0.97 -11.22
CA GLU A 19 17.08 1.09 -12.68
C GLU A 19 16.48 2.40 -13.22
N LEU A 20 15.37 2.85 -12.64
CA LEU A 20 14.78 4.15 -12.95
C LEU A 20 15.74 5.29 -12.56
N ALA A 21 16.23 5.27 -11.32
CA ALA A 21 17.12 6.31 -10.79
C ALA A 21 18.44 6.39 -11.57
N GLY A 22 18.99 5.26 -12.02
CA GLY A 22 20.21 5.22 -12.83
C GLY A 22 20.10 5.91 -14.20
N ARG A 23 18.88 6.28 -14.64
CA ARG A 23 18.64 7.03 -15.88
C ARG A 23 18.39 8.52 -15.65
N LEU A 24 18.23 8.94 -14.40
CA LEU A 24 17.95 10.34 -14.05
C LEU A 24 19.25 11.16 -14.03
N ARG A 25 19.17 12.44 -14.37
CA ARG A 25 20.30 13.35 -14.21
C ARG A 25 20.56 13.61 -12.72
N PRO A 26 21.77 13.33 -12.20
CA PRO A 26 22.09 13.67 -10.82
C PRO A 26 21.94 15.19 -10.57
N GLY A 27 21.29 15.55 -9.46
CA GLY A 27 21.14 16.95 -9.03
C GLY A 27 20.14 17.79 -9.82
N GLY A 28 19.40 17.21 -10.78
CA GLY A 28 18.33 17.86 -11.52
C GLY A 28 16.94 17.35 -11.14
N GLY A 29 15.91 18.13 -11.48
CA GLY A 29 14.51 17.72 -11.32
C GLY A 29 14.10 17.42 -9.87
N TRP A 30 13.03 16.67 -9.73
CA TRP A 30 12.55 16.17 -8.45
C TRP A 30 13.53 15.21 -7.77
N TYR A 31 14.27 14.40 -8.54
CA TYR A 31 15.30 13.52 -8.00
C TYR A 31 16.35 14.29 -7.20
N GLY A 32 16.84 15.41 -7.74
CA GLY A 32 17.75 16.31 -7.04
C GLY A 32 17.13 16.91 -5.76
N VAL A 33 15.87 17.35 -5.83
CA VAL A 33 15.15 17.92 -4.68
C VAL A 33 14.99 16.89 -3.56
N PHE A 34 14.57 15.67 -3.88
CA PHE A 34 14.41 14.61 -2.89
C PHE A 34 15.75 14.17 -2.29
N ALA A 35 16.78 14.01 -3.12
CA ALA A 35 18.11 13.64 -2.65
C ALA A 35 18.73 14.69 -1.72
N ALA A 36 18.53 15.98 -2.01
CA ALA A 36 19.02 17.06 -1.17
C ALA A 36 18.28 17.14 0.18
N ARG A 37 16.99 16.80 0.18
CA ARG A 37 16.13 16.94 1.35
C ARG A 37 16.21 15.76 2.31
N ASP A 38 16.37 14.56 1.76
CA ASP A 38 16.40 13.32 2.53
C ASP A 38 17.24 12.25 1.82
N PRO A 39 18.57 12.36 1.87
CA PRO A 39 19.45 11.40 1.22
C PRO A 39 19.34 10.00 1.83
N GLU A 40 19.15 9.91 3.15
CA GLU A 40 19.05 8.62 3.85
C GLU A 40 17.76 7.88 3.51
N GLY A 41 16.62 8.56 3.44
CA GLY A 41 15.39 7.88 3.08
C GLY A 41 15.29 7.53 1.62
N LEU A 42 15.81 8.38 0.74
CA LEU A 42 15.91 8.02 -0.67
C LEU A 42 16.81 6.79 -0.86
N ARG A 43 17.91 6.70 -0.10
CA ARG A 43 18.75 5.51 -0.05
C ARG A 43 18.00 4.29 0.51
N ALA A 44 17.26 4.44 1.60
CA ALA A 44 16.45 3.36 2.17
C ALA A 44 15.41 2.80 1.17
N CYS A 45 14.85 3.66 0.31
CA CYS A 45 13.95 3.26 -0.77
C CYS A 45 14.68 2.44 -1.85
N PHE A 46 15.89 2.85 -2.25
CA PHE A 46 16.70 2.09 -3.22
C PHE A 46 17.22 0.78 -2.65
N ASP A 47 17.52 0.75 -1.35
CA ASP A 47 17.93 -0.46 -0.63
C ASP A 47 16.74 -1.41 -0.36
N GLY A 48 15.51 -0.99 -0.69
CA GLY A 48 14.28 -1.78 -0.51
C GLY A 48 13.86 -1.97 0.96
N THR A 49 14.43 -1.18 1.87
CA THR A 49 14.10 -1.20 3.31
C THR A 49 12.92 -0.30 3.66
N GLU A 50 12.62 0.68 2.80
CA GLU A 50 11.43 1.51 2.85
C GLU A 50 10.72 1.52 1.50
N LEU A 51 9.39 1.68 1.53
CA LEU A 51 8.60 1.88 0.32
C LEU A 51 8.32 3.39 0.15
N PRO A 52 8.75 4.04 -0.95
CA PRO A 52 8.42 5.43 -1.20
C PRO A 52 6.92 5.59 -1.47
N PRO A 53 6.33 6.75 -1.11
CA PRO A 53 5.01 7.13 -1.60
C PRO A 53 4.96 7.11 -3.14
N TRP A 54 3.82 6.74 -3.72
CA TRP A 54 3.71 6.65 -5.19
C TRP A 54 3.90 8.01 -5.87
N ASP A 55 3.50 9.12 -5.24
CA ASP A 55 3.70 10.49 -5.78
C ASP A 55 5.18 10.84 -5.99
N VAL A 56 6.07 10.27 -5.16
CA VAL A 56 7.52 10.41 -5.30
C VAL A 56 7.98 9.68 -6.56
N VAL A 57 7.51 8.44 -6.76
CA VAL A 57 7.83 7.64 -7.96
C VAL A 57 7.30 8.31 -9.23
N GLU A 58 6.10 8.89 -9.19
CA GLU A 58 5.53 9.67 -10.30
C GLU A 58 6.39 10.87 -10.66
N SER A 59 6.95 11.56 -9.66
CA SER A 59 7.85 12.69 -9.88
C SER A 59 9.17 12.25 -10.53
N LEU A 60 9.71 11.08 -10.15
CA LEU A 60 10.90 10.51 -10.78
C LEU A 60 10.63 10.06 -12.23
N LEU A 61 9.44 9.53 -12.51
CA LEU A 61 9.01 9.20 -13.87
C LEU A 61 8.86 10.49 -14.72
N GLN A 62 8.32 11.56 -14.13
CA GLN A 62 8.22 12.86 -14.78
C GLN A 62 9.60 13.45 -15.12
N ASP A 63 10.59 13.34 -14.24
CA ASP A 63 11.97 13.80 -14.51
C ASP A 63 12.59 13.08 -15.73
N LEU A 64 12.18 11.83 -15.98
CA LEU A 64 12.60 11.06 -17.15
C LEU A 64 11.80 11.40 -18.42
N GLY A 65 10.73 12.19 -18.28
CA GLY A 65 9.78 12.49 -19.37
C GLY A 65 8.79 11.36 -19.66
N GLU A 66 8.60 10.42 -18.72
CA GLU A 66 7.63 9.33 -18.89
C GLU A 66 6.21 9.82 -18.61
N PRO A 67 5.28 9.79 -19.59
CA PRO A 67 3.92 10.22 -19.37
C PRO A 67 3.13 9.23 -18.50
N PRO A 68 2.05 9.67 -17.83
CA PRO A 68 1.15 8.79 -17.13
C PRO A 68 0.63 7.66 -18.04
N GLY A 69 0.66 6.42 -17.54
CA GLY A 69 0.21 5.25 -18.29
C GLY A 69 1.24 4.67 -19.28
N ALA A 70 2.42 5.26 -19.42
CA ALA A 70 3.50 4.64 -20.19
C ALA A 70 3.85 3.24 -19.63
N PRO A 71 4.34 2.30 -20.46
CA PRO A 71 4.63 0.94 -20.03
C PRO A 71 5.54 0.86 -18.78
N ARG A 72 6.50 1.79 -18.64
CA ARG A 72 7.37 1.86 -17.45
C ARG A 72 6.58 2.27 -16.20
N ALA A 73 5.73 3.29 -16.31
CA ALA A 73 4.88 3.76 -15.21
C ALA A 73 3.90 2.67 -14.75
N VAL A 74 3.26 1.97 -15.70
CA VAL A 74 2.34 0.86 -15.42
C VAL A 74 3.06 -0.28 -14.70
N ARG A 75 4.23 -0.70 -15.22
CA ARG A 75 5.04 -1.75 -14.59
C ARG A 75 5.47 -1.35 -13.17
N GLY A 76 5.94 -0.11 -12.99
CA GLY A 76 6.29 0.44 -11.68
C GLY A 76 5.12 0.39 -10.71
N ARG A 77 3.91 0.74 -11.17
CA ARG A 77 2.70 0.73 -10.34
C ARG A 77 2.35 -0.67 -9.86
N VAL A 78 2.47 -1.67 -10.72
CA VAL A 78 2.22 -3.08 -10.35
C VAL A 78 3.23 -3.55 -9.31
N LEU A 79 4.52 -3.26 -9.48
CA LEU A 79 5.57 -3.64 -8.53
C LEU A 79 5.38 -2.93 -7.18
N HIS A 80 5.08 -1.63 -7.21
CA HIS A 80 4.81 -0.85 -6.00
C HIS A 80 3.61 -1.40 -5.22
N GLN A 81 2.52 -1.73 -5.91
CA GLN A 81 1.34 -2.32 -5.28
C GLN A 81 1.62 -3.71 -4.69
N ALA A 82 2.43 -4.54 -5.35
CA ALA A 82 2.84 -5.83 -4.82
C ALA A 82 3.68 -5.68 -3.55
N ALA A 83 4.66 -4.76 -3.57
CA ALA A 83 5.49 -4.42 -2.42
C ALA A 83 4.66 -3.87 -1.24
N ALA A 84 3.74 -2.92 -1.50
CA ALA A 84 2.82 -2.40 -0.50
C ALA A 84 1.94 -3.50 0.12
N ALA A 85 1.46 -4.45 -0.70
CA ALA A 85 0.62 -5.53 -0.25
C ALA A 85 1.33 -6.48 0.74
N VAL A 86 2.67 -6.58 0.72
CA VAL A 86 3.43 -7.34 1.72
C VAL A 86 3.31 -6.68 3.09
N HIS A 87 3.51 -5.35 3.15
CA HIS A 87 3.36 -4.59 4.39
C HIS A 87 1.92 -4.62 4.91
N ASP A 88 0.94 -4.47 4.01
CA ASP A 88 -0.47 -4.40 4.35
C ASP A 88 -1.05 -5.75 4.86
N ARG A 89 -0.27 -6.84 4.77
CA ARG A 89 -0.63 -8.18 5.29
C ARG A 89 -0.14 -8.43 6.71
N ALA A 90 0.73 -7.58 7.26
CA ALA A 90 1.23 -7.77 8.62
C ALA A 90 0.11 -7.61 9.66
N PRO A 91 0.16 -8.34 10.80
CA PRO A 91 -0.72 -8.08 11.93
C PRO A 91 -0.64 -6.60 12.35
N GLY A 92 -1.79 -5.96 12.60
CA GLY A 92 -1.85 -4.53 12.96
C GLY A 92 -1.75 -3.55 11.78
N ALA A 93 -1.37 -4.00 10.58
CA ALA A 93 -1.12 -3.11 9.44
C ALA A 93 -2.32 -2.25 9.04
N ALA A 94 -3.55 -2.73 9.23
CA ALA A 94 -4.75 -1.94 8.95
C ALA A 94 -4.88 -0.72 9.86
N ASP A 95 -4.57 -0.89 11.15
CA ASP A 95 -4.64 0.19 12.14
C ASP A 95 -3.49 1.18 11.91
N ASP A 96 -2.28 0.67 11.63
CA ASP A 96 -1.13 1.48 11.27
C ASP A 96 -1.38 2.33 10.01
N LEU A 97 -2.01 1.75 8.99
CA LEU A 97 -2.42 2.47 7.78
C LEU A 97 -3.46 3.55 8.09
N ALA A 98 -4.43 3.24 8.95
CA ALA A 98 -5.47 4.19 9.35
C ALA A 98 -4.87 5.36 10.16
N ASP A 99 -3.93 5.08 11.07
CA ASP A 99 -3.19 6.10 11.83
C ASP A 99 -2.32 6.96 10.93
N LEU A 100 -1.60 6.35 10.00
CA LEU A 100 -0.82 7.07 9.01
C LEU A 100 -1.73 7.96 8.15
N ARG A 101 -2.91 7.47 7.72
CA ARG A 101 -3.88 8.29 6.97
C ARG A 101 -4.38 9.48 7.78
N ARG A 102 -4.78 9.26 9.04
CA ARG A 102 -5.21 10.34 9.96
C ARG A 102 -4.11 11.38 10.15
N LEU A 103 -2.86 10.96 10.23
CA LEU A 103 -1.72 11.88 10.28
C LEU A 103 -1.62 12.70 8.99
N ARG A 104 -1.69 12.07 7.82
CA ARG A 104 -1.64 12.79 6.54
C ARG A 104 -2.79 13.75 6.36
N GLU A 105 -3.99 13.42 6.83
CA GLU A 105 -5.13 14.33 6.81
C GLU A 105 -4.89 15.58 7.69
N ARG A 106 -4.21 15.45 8.85
CA ARG A 106 -3.81 16.60 9.67
C ARG A 106 -2.78 17.47 8.95
N GLU A 107 -1.76 16.84 8.36
CA GLU A 107 -0.73 17.53 7.57
C GLU A 107 -1.34 18.28 6.37
N ALA A 108 -2.27 17.64 5.64
CA ALA A 108 -2.97 18.27 4.52
C ALA A 108 -3.76 19.50 4.94
N ARG A 109 -4.48 19.46 6.07
CA ARG A 109 -5.19 20.63 6.60
C ARG A 109 -4.23 21.78 6.92
N GLN A 110 -3.06 21.48 7.49
CA GLN A 110 -2.03 22.50 7.75
C GLN A 110 -1.47 23.09 6.45
N ALA A 111 -1.23 22.24 5.45
CA ALA A 111 -0.79 22.67 4.12
C ALA A 111 -1.85 23.55 3.42
N GLU A 112 -3.14 23.22 3.56
CA GLU A 112 -4.25 24.05 3.06
C GLU A 112 -4.26 25.43 3.68
N THR A 113 -4.15 25.51 5.01
CA THR A 113 -4.03 26.81 5.72
C THR A 113 -2.84 27.61 5.19
N ARG A 114 -1.67 26.99 5.03
CA ARG A 114 -0.48 27.64 4.49
C ARG A 114 -0.69 28.16 3.08
N VAL A 115 -1.36 27.40 2.20
CA VAL A 115 -1.69 27.85 0.84
C VAL A 115 -2.61 29.08 0.87
N LEU A 116 -3.62 29.09 1.74
CA LEU A 116 -4.54 30.22 1.88
C LEU A 116 -3.83 31.49 2.39
N ASP A 117 -2.91 31.34 3.33
CA ASP A 117 -2.14 32.47 3.86
C ASP A 117 -1.19 33.04 2.82
N LEU A 118 -0.43 32.18 2.11
CA LEU A 118 0.48 32.60 1.04
C LEU A 118 -0.25 33.17 -0.18
N ALA A 119 -1.50 32.77 -0.42
CA ALA A 119 -2.31 33.33 -1.51
C ALA A 119 -2.65 34.82 -1.32
N ARG A 120 -2.57 35.35 -0.09
CA ARG A 120 -2.79 36.78 0.20
C ARG A 120 -1.64 37.65 -0.25
N THR A 121 -0.44 37.09 -0.37
CA THR A 121 0.75 37.78 -0.87
C THR A 121 1.56 36.80 -1.72
N PRO A 122 1.14 36.57 -2.98
CA PRO A 122 1.70 35.53 -3.81
C PRO A 122 3.20 35.73 -4.07
N GLY A 123 3.98 34.69 -3.78
CA GLY A 123 5.40 34.56 -4.08
C GLY A 123 5.73 33.14 -4.55
N PRO A 124 7.01 32.83 -4.86
CA PRO A 124 7.43 31.48 -5.26
C PRO A 124 7.07 30.40 -4.22
N GLU A 125 6.98 30.75 -2.94
CA GLU A 125 6.59 29.88 -1.83
C GLU A 125 5.16 29.33 -2.00
N LEU A 126 4.28 30.04 -2.69
CA LEU A 126 2.91 29.59 -2.94
C LEU A 126 2.89 28.39 -3.88
N ALA A 127 3.80 28.32 -4.87
CA ALA A 127 3.90 27.18 -5.77
C ALA A 127 4.34 25.93 -5.01
N TRP A 128 5.35 26.07 -4.13
CA TRP A 128 5.79 24.99 -3.24
C TRP A 128 4.69 24.52 -2.29
N ALA A 129 3.97 25.45 -1.65
CA ALA A 129 2.88 25.09 -0.76
C ALA A 129 1.73 24.35 -1.49
N ARG A 130 1.46 24.71 -2.75
CA ARG A 130 0.47 24.02 -3.59
C ARG A 130 0.94 22.62 -3.97
N ASP A 131 2.22 22.46 -4.30
CA ASP A 131 2.82 21.14 -4.56
C ASP A 131 2.75 20.24 -3.32
N ASP A 132 3.11 20.76 -2.15
CA ASP A 132 3.01 20.05 -0.87
C ASP A 132 1.60 19.56 -0.58
N LEU A 133 0.61 20.43 -0.79
CA LEU A 133 -0.79 20.06 -0.64
C LEU A 133 -1.22 18.98 -1.65
N SER A 134 -0.78 19.10 -2.90
CA SER A 134 -1.04 18.10 -3.94
C SER A 134 -0.48 16.73 -3.54
N ARG A 135 0.77 16.68 -3.08
CA ARG A 135 1.43 15.46 -2.58
C ARG A 135 0.74 14.88 -1.36
N ALA A 136 0.34 15.73 -0.40
CA ALA A 136 -0.40 15.28 0.78
C ALA A 136 -1.73 14.61 0.40
N ARG A 137 -2.47 15.21 -0.55
CA ARG A 137 -3.72 14.65 -1.07
C ARG A 137 -3.51 13.33 -1.83
N ALA A 138 -2.47 13.24 -2.65
CA ALA A 138 -2.11 12.01 -3.35
C ALA A 138 -1.82 10.86 -2.37
N ARG A 139 -1.08 11.14 -1.29
CA ARG A 139 -0.78 10.16 -0.23
C ARG A 139 -2.02 9.72 0.53
N ILE A 140 -2.94 10.63 0.84
CA ILE A 140 -4.22 10.29 1.45
C ILE A 140 -5.03 9.35 0.53
N ALA A 141 -5.09 9.66 -0.76
CA ALA A 141 -5.78 8.82 -1.74
C ALA A 141 -5.13 7.42 -1.84
N GLU A 142 -3.80 7.34 -1.83
CA GLU A 142 -3.07 6.07 -1.82
C GLU A 142 -3.40 5.22 -0.58
N LEU A 143 -3.31 5.81 0.62
CA LEU A 143 -3.61 5.13 1.88
C LEU A 143 -5.07 4.67 1.95
N THR A 144 -5.99 5.49 1.44
CA THR A 144 -7.41 5.13 1.33
C THR A 144 -7.59 3.90 0.43
N ALA A 145 -6.95 3.88 -0.73
CA ALA A 145 -7.02 2.73 -1.65
C ALA A 145 -6.37 1.47 -1.06
N ARG A 146 -5.30 1.61 -0.27
CA ARG A 146 -4.67 0.48 0.44
C ARG A 146 -5.58 -0.09 1.52
N LEU A 147 -6.20 0.75 2.34
CA LEU A 147 -7.19 0.34 3.34
C LEU A 147 -8.38 -0.39 2.72
N ALA A 148 -8.93 0.12 1.61
CA ALA A 148 -10.01 -0.55 0.89
C ALA A 148 -9.62 -1.98 0.46
N ARG A 149 -8.41 -2.17 -0.09
CA ARG A 149 -7.90 -3.50 -0.45
C ARG A 149 -7.68 -4.42 0.74
N VAL A 150 -7.32 -3.89 1.91
CA VAL A 150 -7.21 -4.68 3.15
C VAL A 150 -8.59 -5.17 3.57
N GLU A 151 -9.60 -4.30 3.52
CA GLU A 151 -10.99 -4.63 3.87
C GLU A 151 -11.62 -5.65 2.90
N GLU A 152 -11.40 -5.47 1.60
CA GLU A 152 -11.81 -6.42 0.55
C GLU A 152 -11.25 -7.82 0.79
N ARG A 153 -10.01 -7.92 1.29
CA ARG A 153 -9.38 -9.22 1.63
C ARG A 153 -9.93 -9.83 2.92
N ARG A 154 -10.41 -9.00 3.86
CA ARG A 154 -11.03 -9.47 5.12
C ARG A 154 -12.45 -9.98 4.90
N THR A 155 -13.15 -9.43 3.91
CA THR A 155 -14.50 -9.86 3.56
C THR A 155 -14.42 -11.18 2.77
N PRO A 156 -14.90 -12.32 3.32
CA PRO A 156 -14.91 -13.55 2.55
C PRO A 156 -15.85 -13.40 1.35
N ALA A 157 -15.40 -13.85 0.18
CA ALA A 157 -16.25 -13.88 -1.00
C ALA A 157 -17.52 -14.71 -0.70
N PRO A 158 -18.71 -14.28 -1.18
CA PRO A 158 -19.92 -15.06 -0.99
C PRO A 158 -19.70 -16.46 -1.58
N ALA A 159 -20.01 -17.49 -0.78
CA ALA A 159 -19.88 -18.88 -1.21
C ALA A 159 -20.66 -19.07 -2.52
N PRO A 160 -20.10 -19.79 -3.51
CA PRO A 160 -20.81 -20.08 -4.74
C PRO A 160 -22.13 -20.78 -4.38
N ALA A 161 -23.23 -20.31 -4.96
CA ALA A 161 -24.53 -20.94 -4.79
C ALA A 161 -24.41 -22.44 -5.12
N PRO A 162 -25.03 -23.33 -4.34
CA PRO A 162 -24.97 -24.77 -4.61
C PRO A 162 -25.46 -25.01 -6.03
N THR A 163 -24.58 -25.53 -6.89
CA THR A 163 -24.96 -25.96 -8.23
C THR A 163 -26.06 -27.00 -8.10
N PRO A 164 -27.20 -26.87 -8.80
CA PRO A 164 -28.26 -27.86 -8.73
C PRO A 164 -27.68 -29.23 -9.11
N ALA A 165 -27.90 -30.22 -8.23
CA ALA A 165 -27.43 -31.58 -8.46
C ALA A 165 -27.92 -32.05 -9.84
N PRO A 166 -27.07 -32.70 -10.65
CA PRO A 166 -27.50 -33.21 -11.95
C PRO A 166 -28.64 -34.20 -11.69
N ALA A 167 -29.81 -33.91 -12.26
CA ALA A 167 -30.94 -34.83 -12.23
C ALA A 167 -30.46 -36.18 -12.77
N ARG A 168 -30.45 -37.21 -11.92
CA ARG A 168 -30.10 -38.58 -12.30
C ARG A 168 -31.05 -38.99 -13.42
N ARG A 169 -30.59 -38.94 -14.67
CA ARG A 169 -31.34 -39.48 -15.80
C ARG A 169 -31.45 -40.99 -15.56
N ARG A 170 -32.65 -41.45 -15.23
CA ARG A 170 -32.95 -42.89 -15.17
C ARG A 170 -32.54 -43.50 -16.52
N PRO A 171 -31.70 -44.53 -16.55
CA PRO A 171 -31.35 -45.20 -17.80
C PRO A 171 -32.63 -45.83 -18.37
N ARG A 172 -33.14 -45.28 -19.47
CA ARG A 172 -34.19 -45.93 -20.26
C ARG A 172 -33.53 -46.85 -21.26
N GLY A 173 -33.58 -48.14 -20.96
CA GLY A 173 -33.17 -49.22 -21.85
C GLY A 173 -33.58 -50.55 -21.25
N ALA A 174 -34.13 -51.44 -22.07
CA ALA A 174 -34.71 -52.74 -21.69
C ALA A 174 -33.70 -53.77 -21.12
N ARG A 175 -32.53 -53.33 -20.63
CA ARG A 175 -31.45 -54.18 -20.12
C ARG A 175 -31.30 -54.17 -18.59
N TYR A 176 -32.19 -53.50 -17.85
CA TYR A 176 -32.17 -53.45 -16.38
C TYR A 176 -33.53 -53.79 -15.73
N ALA A 177 -34.33 -54.66 -16.35
CA ALA A 177 -35.64 -55.06 -15.85
C ALA A 177 -35.60 -56.09 -14.69
N TRP A 178 -34.54 -56.10 -13.86
CA TRP A 178 -34.44 -57.04 -12.74
C TRP A 178 -33.73 -56.47 -11.51
N LEU A 179 -33.81 -55.16 -11.24
CA LEU A 179 -33.46 -54.65 -9.92
C LEU A 179 -34.68 -54.00 -9.29
N ASP A 180 -35.57 -54.85 -8.78
CA ASP A 180 -36.55 -54.46 -7.78
C ASP A 180 -35.81 -54.37 -6.44
N TYR A 181 -35.61 -53.15 -5.95
CA TYR A 181 -35.53 -52.91 -4.52
C TYR A 181 -36.56 -51.85 -4.16
N THR A 182 -37.52 -52.35 -3.40
CA THR A 182 -38.63 -51.74 -2.68
C THR A 182 -38.37 -50.32 -2.18
N ASP A 183 -39.31 -49.45 -2.52
CA ASP A 183 -39.68 -48.27 -1.74
C ASP A 183 -40.44 -48.79 -0.52
N ASP A 184 -39.98 -48.49 0.69
CA ASP A 184 -40.81 -48.60 1.88
C ASP A 184 -40.62 -47.34 2.73
N ALA A 185 -41.70 -46.60 2.82
CA ALA A 185 -41.91 -45.48 3.71
C ALA A 185 -42.03 -45.98 5.14
N GLY A 186 -41.34 -45.32 6.08
CA GLY A 186 -41.47 -45.55 7.50
C GLY A 186 -41.45 -44.20 8.24
N ASP A 187 -42.64 -43.67 8.45
CA ASP A 187 -42.99 -42.67 9.45
C ASP A 187 -42.92 -43.30 10.86
N ALA A 188 -42.36 -42.58 11.83
CA ALA A 188 -42.68 -42.56 13.27
C ALA A 188 -41.44 -42.25 14.14
N GLY A 189 -41.61 -41.35 15.11
CA GLY A 189 -40.90 -41.48 16.39
C GLY A 189 -40.21 -40.23 16.92
N ASP A 190 -41.01 -39.28 17.38
CA ASP A 190 -40.68 -38.17 18.27
C ASP A 190 -40.05 -38.66 19.60
N LEU A 191 -38.97 -38.03 20.06
CA LEU A 191 -38.52 -38.05 21.46
C LEU A 191 -37.78 -36.74 21.79
N VAL A 192 -38.51 -35.83 22.42
CA VAL A 192 -38.01 -34.71 23.23
C VAL A 192 -37.76 -35.18 24.66
N ASP A 193 -36.57 -34.94 25.22
CA ASP A 193 -36.37 -34.15 26.46
C ASP A 193 -34.88 -33.96 26.82
N ALA A 194 -34.52 -32.75 27.21
CA ALA A 194 -33.31 -32.38 27.98
C ALA A 194 -33.77 -32.14 29.45
N PRO A 195 -32.94 -31.92 30.53
CA PRO A 195 -31.58 -31.36 30.58
C PRO A 195 -30.66 -31.98 31.67
N GLY A 196 -29.42 -31.48 31.83
CA GLY A 196 -28.63 -31.85 33.02
C GLY A 196 -27.14 -31.48 33.04
N ALA A 197 -26.87 -30.23 33.43
CA ALA A 197 -25.69 -29.68 34.12
C ALA A 197 -24.42 -30.52 34.37
N GLY A 198 -23.24 -29.91 34.11
CA GLY A 198 -22.21 -29.77 35.15
C GLY A 198 -20.76 -30.14 34.82
N ARG A 199 -19.90 -29.09 34.85
CA ARG A 199 -18.44 -29.06 35.14
C ARG A 199 -17.50 -29.51 34.01
N THR A 200 -16.89 -28.57 33.27
CA THR A 200 -15.60 -27.89 33.53
C THR A 200 -14.41 -28.82 33.78
N ALA A 201 -13.60 -29.04 32.74
CA ALA A 201 -12.19 -29.37 32.87
C ALA A 201 -11.40 -28.59 31.81
N THR A 202 -10.90 -27.44 32.24
CA THR A 202 -9.93 -26.62 31.53
C THR A 202 -8.61 -27.38 31.48
N VAL A 203 -8.25 -27.96 30.34
CA VAL A 203 -6.88 -28.39 30.10
C VAL A 203 -6.10 -27.15 29.66
N ALA A 204 -5.28 -26.66 30.59
CA ALA A 204 -4.29 -25.62 30.36
C ALA A 204 -3.27 -26.11 29.31
N GLY A 205 -3.43 -25.62 28.08
CA GLY A 205 -2.38 -25.70 27.05
C GLY A 205 -1.26 -24.70 27.35
N PRO A 206 0.01 -25.03 27.09
CA PRO A 206 1.13 -24.16 27.39
C PRO A 206 1.07 -22.85 26.60
N ALA A 207 1.40 -21.77 27.29
CA ALA A 207 1.34 -20.38 26.81
C ALA A 207 2.09 -20.18 25.48
N PRO A 208 1.53 -19.41 24.52
CA PRO A 208 2.31 -18.95 23.38
C PRO A 208 3.37 -17.97 23.90
N GLN A 209 4.63 -18.36 23.69
CA GLN A 209 5.78 -17.49 23.94
C GLN A 209 5.62 -16.21 23.12
N ALA A 210 5.75 -15.07 23.80
CA ALA A 210 5.75 -13.75 23.19
C ALA A 210 6.81 -13.71 22.09
N VAL A 211 6.35 -13.58 20.85
CA VAL A 211 7.19 -13.13 19.74
C VAL A 211 7.76 -11.78 20.12
N PRO A 212 9.09 -11.57 20.11
CA PRO A 212 9.63 -10.24 20.28
C PRO A 212 9.12 -9.36 19.14
N GLU A 213 8.45 -8.26 19.50
CA GLU A 213 8.08 -7.20 18.59
C GLU A 213 9.29 -6.86 17.70
N LEU A 214 9.06 -6.89 16.39
CA LEU A 214 9.98 -6.31 15.43
C LEU A 214 10.29 -4.88 15.90
N PRO A 215 11.56 -4.43 15.86
CA PRO A 215 11.86 -3.04 16.18
C PRO A 215 11.11 -2.17 15.19
N VAL A 216 10.00 -1.56 15.63
CA VAL A 216 9.49 -0.34 15.04
C VAL A 216 10.61 0.65 15.21
N ALA A 217 11.43 0.80 14.17
CA ALA A 217 12.50 1.76 14.13
C ALA A 217 11.90 3.12 14.50
N GLY A 218 12.18 3.54 15.74
CA GLY A 218 11.77 4.81 16.30
C GLY A 218 12.37 5.93 15.47
N ALA A 219 11.59 6.41 14.51
CA ALA A 219 11.77 7.67 13.82
C ALA A 219 10.37 8.08 13.39
N ALA A 220 10.03 9.36 13.60
CA ALA A 220 8.78 9.94 13.13
C ALA A 220 8.44 9.46 11.70
N PRO A 221 7.15 9.24 11.37
CA PRO A 221 6.74 8.60 10.11
C PRO A 221 7.38 9.31 8.92
N ARG A 222 8.38 8.63 8.37
CA ARG A 222 9.45 9.26 7.58
C ARG A 222 8.94 9.89 6.28
N GLY A 223 7.81 9.47 5.73
CA GLY A 223 7.25 10.04 4.49
C GLY A 223 6.90 11.55 4.52
N ALA A 224 6.93 12.24 5.68
CA ALA A 224 6.78 13.70 5.75
C ALA A 224 7.95 14.47 5.10
N ARG A 225 9.12 13.85 4.97
CA ARG A 225 10.33 14.47 4.39
C ARG A 225 10.26 14.70 2.88
N PHE A 226 9.40 14.01 2.16
CA PHE A 226 9.14 14.29 0.74
C PHE A 226 8.02 15.34 0.51
N GLY A 227 7.46 15.94 1.57
CA GLY A 227 6.71 17.18 1.45
C GLY A 227 7.73 18.32 1.33
N GLY A 228 7.77 18.98 0.18
CA GLY A 228 8.72 20.01 -0.25
C GLY A 228 8.73 21.28 0.60
N ALA A 229 9.16 21.18 1.86
CA ALA A 229 9.64 22.36 2.57
C ALA A 229 10.98 22.84 1.96
N ALA A 230 11.09 24.16 1.86
CA ALA A 230 12.08 24.91 1.09
C ALA A 230 13.52 24.35 1.14
N VAL A 231 14.02 23.96 -0.03
CA VAL A 231 15.45 24.09 -0.35
C VAL A 231 15.64 25.54 -0.78
N ALA A 232 16.60 26.25 -0.17
CA ALA A 232 16.95 27.60 -0.60
C ALA A 232 17.26 27.61 -2.10
N PRO A 233 16.80 28.60 -2.88
CA PRO A 233 17.13 28.67 -4.30
C PRO A 233 18.65 28.69 -4.47
N PRO A 234 19.20 28.03 -5.51
CA PRO A 234 20.63 28.13 -5.80
C PRO A 234 21.01 29.60 -6.01
N PRO A 235 22.21 30.04 -5.58
CA PRO A 235 22.65 31.41 -5.80
C PRO A 235 22.57 31.73 -7.29
N ALA A 236 21.98 32.88 -7.62
CA ALA A 236 21.91 33.38 -8.99
C ALA A 236 23.33 33.36 -9.59
N ALA A 237 23.45 32.80 -10.79
CA ALA A 237 24.70 32.85 -11.54
C ALA A 237 25.14 34.34 -11.67
N PRO A 238 26.42 34.66 -11.44
CA PRO A 238 26.90 36.03 -11.59
C PRO A 238 26.59 36.51 -13.01
N ALA A 239 26.02 37.71 -13.10
CA ALA A 239 25.73 38.34 -14.38
C ALA A 239 27.00 38.35 -15.24
N PRO A 240 26.90 38.03 -16.55
CA PRO A 240 28.05 38.15 -17.43
C PRO A 240 28.56 39.60 -17.39
N PRO A 241 29.88 39.82 -17.38
CA PRO A 241 30.42 41.17 -17.38
C PRO A 241 29.87 41.93 -18.57
N ALA A 242 29.29 43.11 -18.28
CA ALA A 242 28.92 44.06 -19.32
C ALA A 242 30.21 44.41 -20.08
N TYR A 243 30.31 43.96 -21.34
CA TYR A 243 31.34 44.47 -22.23
C TYR A 243 30.99 45.93 -22.56
N PRO A 244 31.83 46.91 -22.19
CA PRO A 244 31.70 48.26 -22.72
C PRO A 244 31.94 48.19 -24.24
N GLY A 245 31.03 48.81 -24.99
CA GLY A 245 30.82 48.55 -26.41
C GLY A 245 32.02 48.75 -27.33
N GLN A 246 31.87 48.15 -28.51
CA GLN A 246 32.30 48.65 -29.82
C GLN A 246 31.26 48.24 -30.87
#